data_AF-A0A0H1APC0-F1
#
_entry.id   AF-A0A0H1APC0-F1
#
_cell.length_a   1.000
_cell.length_b   1.000
_cell.length_c   1.000
_cell.angle_alpha   90.00
_cell.angle_beta   90.00
_cell.angle_gamma   90.00
#
_symmetry.space_group_name_H-M   'P 1'
#
loop_
_entity.id
_entity.type
_entity.pdbx_description
1 polymer ?
#
loop_
_entity_poly.entity_id
_entity_poly.type
_entity_poly.pdbx_seq_one_letter_code
_entity_poly.pdbx_strand_id
1 'polypeptide(L)'
;MDIIVDQAYSYSYGMSAAYALAKGKIVLSGMESEARANGIYCDCPVINIRPNVQDIADKIASVIESRSKLGILSDASRDFAERFHDHKEVARQYAEIYHRPKQ
;
A
#
# COMPACT_ATOMS: atom_id res chain seq x y z
N MET A 1 -0.45 -16.87 3.75
CA MET A 1 -1.06 -15.76 4.49
C MET A 1 -1.46 -14.72 3.47
N ASP A 2 -2.74 -14.37 3.43
CA ASP A 2 -3.35 -13.60 2.33
C ASP A 2 -3.59 -12.14 2.71
N ILE A 3 -3.67 -11.85 4.01
CA ILE A 3 -3.92 -10.53 4.59
C ILE A 3 -2.78 -10.18 5.55
N ILE A 4 -2.26 -8.96 5.44
CA ILE A 4 -1.29 -8.35 6.36
C ILE A 4 -1.92 -7.11 6.98
N VAL A 5 -1.82 -7.00 8.30
CA VAL A 5 -2.22 -5.81 9.06
C VAL A 5 -0.96 -5.09 9.51
N ASP A 6 -0.82 -3.81 9.19
CA ASP A 6 0.37 -3.00 9.48
C ASP A 6 -0.02 -1.60 9.98
N GLN A 7 0.67 -1.10 11.00
CA GLN A 7 0.57 0.29 11.51
C GLN A 7 -0.83 0.95 11.51
N ALA A 8 -1.70 0.60 12.47
CA ALA A 8 -3.04 1.20 12.61
C ALA A 8 -3.05 2.67 13.11
N TYR A 9 -1.92 3.18 13.62
CA TYR A 9 -1.77 4.56 14.14
C TYR A 9 -1.04 5.48 13.15
N SER A 10 -1.03 5.14 11.85
CA SER A 10 -0.37 5.92 10.82
C SER A 10 -1.37 6.48 9.81
N TYR A 11 -1.04 7.62 9.20
CA TYR A 11 -1.81 8.22 8.11
C TYR A 11 -1.52 7.51 6.76
N SER A 12 -0.34 6.91 6.62
CA SER A 12 0.11 6.18 5.43
C SER A 12 0.78 4.86 5.81
N TYR A 13 0.96 3.96 4.86
CA TYR A 13 1.51 2.64 5.14
C TYR A 13 3.05 2.66 5.22
N GLY A 14 3.62 1.72 5.97
CA GLY A 14 5.07 1.61 6.16
C GLY A 14 5.78 0.67 5.18
N MET A 15 7.06 0.40 5.44
CA MET A 15 7.87 -0.52 4.61
C MET A 15 7.35 -1.95 4.65
N SER A 16 6.87 -2.42 5.81
CA SER A 16 6.29 -3.77 5.94
C SER A 16 5.11 -3.98 5.00
N ALA A 17 4.23 -2.97 4.92
CA ALA A 17 3.15 -2.92 3.94
C ALA A 17 3.68 -2.91 2.50
N ALA A 18 4.67 -2.08 2.16
CA ALA A 18 5.26 -2.05 0.81
C ALA A 18 5.82 -3.43 0.38
N TYR A 19 6.54 -4.12 1.28
CA TYR A 19 7.04 -5.48 1.01
C TYR A 19 5.91 -6.52 0.87
N ALA A 20 4.82 -6.36 1.63
CA ALA A 20 3.65 -7.21 1.50
C ALA A 20 2.93 -7.00 0.16
N LEU A 21 2.78 -5.74 -0.28
CA LEU A 21 2.24 -5.38 -1.59
C LEU A 21 3.07 -6.03 -2.72
N ALA A 22 4.39 -5.95 -2.65
CA ALA A 22 5.30 -6.59 -3.62
C ALA A 22 5.17 -8.12 -3.70
N LYS A 23 4.61 -8.76 -2.66
CA LYS A 23 4.30 -10.20 -2.63
C LYS A 23 2.85 -10.51 -3.00
N GLY A 24 2.10 -9.54 -3.54
CA GLY A 24 0.69 -9.67 -3.90
C GLY A 24 -0.22 -9.88 -2.68
N LYS A 25 0.17 -9.37 -1.51
CA LYS A 25 -0.65 -9.52 -0.29
C LYS A 25 -1.66 -8.41 -0.19
N ILE A 26 -2.81 -8.73 0.39
CA ILE A 26 -3.81 -7.72 0.75
C ILE A 26 -3.33 -7.05 2.03
N VAL A 27 -3.23 -5.73 2.01
CA VAL A 27 -2.67 -4.95 3.10
C VAL A 27 -3.75 -4.05 3.71
N LEU A 28 -3.92 -4.17 5.02
CA LEU A 28 -4.69 -3.26 5.85
C LEU A 28 -3.70 -2.40 6.62
N SER A 29 -3.69 -1.09 6.37
CA SER A 29 -2.78 -0.17 7.04
C SER A 29 -3.31 1.26 7.03
N GLY A 30 -2.53 2.19 7.57
CA GLY A 30 -2.77 3.62 7.41
C GLY A 30 -2.84 3.99 5.93
N MET A 31 -3.96 4.59 5.53
CA MET A 31 -4.22 5.14 4.21
C MET A 31 -5.39 6.12 4.31
N GLU A 32 -5.21 7.07 5.22
CA GLU A 32 -6.20 8.11 5.54
C GLU A 32 -6.38 9.07 4.36
N SER A 33 -7.43 9.89 4.42
CA SER A 33 -7.79 10.81 3.33
C SER A 33 -6.66 11.77 2.94
N GLU A 34 -5.88 12.20 3.92
CA GLU A 34 -4.75 13.10 3.81
C GLU A 34 -3.60 12.44 3.04
N ALA A 35 -3.35 11.15 3.26
CA ALA A 35 -2.38 10.40 2.48
C ALA A 35 -2.85 10.25 1.02
N ARG A 36 -4.12 9.93 0.81
CA ARG A 36 -4.70 9.80 -0.55
C ARG A 36 -4.72 11.12 -1.33
N ALA A 37 -4.90 12.24 -0.65
CA ALA A 37 -4.93 13.57 -1.26
C ALA A 37 -3.58 13.97 -1.90
N ASN A 38 -2.47 13.33 -1.53
CA ASN A 38 -1.14 13.64 -2.09
C ASN A 38 -0.94 13.20 -3.56
N GLY A 39 -1.97 12.68 -4.23
CA GLY A 39 -1.97 12.37 -5.68
C GLY A 39 -1.12 11.15 -6.09
N ILE A 40 -0.07 10.84 -5.34
CA ILE A 40 0.81 9.67 -5.54
C ILE A 40 0.07 8.36 -5.21
N TYR A 41 -0.87 8.40 -4.27
CA TYR A 41 -1.54 7.23 -3.70
C TYR A 41 -3.01 7.07 -4.12
N CYS A 42 -3.45 7.77 -5.17
CA CYS A 42 -4.85 7.71 -5.62
C CYS A 42 -5.29 6.26 -5.91
N ASP A 43 -4.44 5.49 -6.58
CA ASP A 43 -4.70 4.10 -6.97
C ASP A 43 -4.19 3.08 -5.93
N CYS A 44 -3.85 3.52 -4.71
CA CYS A 44 -3.25 2.63 -3.72
C CYS A 44 -4.28 1.57 -3.24
N PRO A 45 -3.96 0.25 -3.38
CA PRO A 45 -4.86 -0.84 -3.03
C PRO A 45 -4.91 -1.13 -1.53
N VAL A 46 -4.11 -0.42 -0.71
CA VAL A 46 -4.14 -0.56 0.75
C VAL A 46 -5.52 -0.18 1.28
N ILE A 47 -6.08 -1.08 2.09
CA ILE A 47 -7.35 -0.88 2.78
C ILE A 47 -7.05 -0.08 4.04
N ASN A 48 -7.65 1.11 4.16
CA ASN A 48 -7.48 1.93 5.36
C ASN A 48 -8.06 1.23 6.59
N ILE A 49 -7.32 1.23 7.69
CA ILE A 49 -7.77 0.85 9.03
C ILE A 49 -7.47 1.94 10.03
N ARG A 50 -8.37 2.08 11.02
CA ARG A 50 -8.20 2.96 12.18
C ARG A 50 -7.66 2.18 13.37
N PRO A 51 -7.12 2.85 14.40
CA PRO A 51 -6.69 2.19 15.64
C PRO A 51 -7.90 1.82 16.51
N ASN A 52 -8.80 1.02 15.95
CA ASN A 52 -10.04 0.58 16.55
C ASN A 52 -10.22 -0.91 16.24
N VAL A 53 -10.41 -1.72 17.28
CA VAL A 53 -10.51 -3.18 17.16
C VAL A 53 -11.68 -3.59 16.27
N GLN A 54 -12.83 -2.93 16.40
CA GLN A 54 -14.01 -3.23 15.60
C GLN A 54 -13.78 -2.91 14.13
N ASP A 55 -13.21 -1.73 13.83
CA ASP A 55 -12.89 -1.34 12.45
C ASP A 55 -11.93 -2.34 11.79
N ILE A 56 -10.86 -2.73 12.48
CA ILE A 56 -9.91 -3.73 11.96
C ILE A 56 -10.60 -5.08 11.73
N ALA A 57 -11.42 -5.55 12.69
CA ALA A 57 -12.15 -6.81 12.56
C ALA A 57 -13.12 -6.78 11.37
N ASP A 58 -13.88 -5.69 11.21
CA ASP A 58 -14.85 -5.52 10.13
C ASP A 58 -14.15 -5.47 8.76
N LYS A 59 -12.99 -4.79 8.65
CA LYS A 59 -12.21 -4.79 7.41
C LYS A 59 -11.69 -6.18 7.07
N ILE A 60 -11.17 -6.92 8.05
CA ILE A 60 -10.73 -8.30 7.83
C ILE A 60 -11.91 -9.17 7.37
N ALA A 61 -13.06 -9.09 8.04
CA ALA A 61 -14.26 -9.83 7.67
C ALA A 61 -14.70 -9.52 6.23
N SER A 62 -14.73 -8.23 5.84
CA SER A 62 -15.12 -7.79 4.50
C SER A 62 -14.24 -8.38 3.39
N VAL A 63 -12.95 -8.56 3.65
CA VAL A 63 -12.00 -9.17 2.71
C VAL A 63 -12.25 -10.66 2.60
N ILE A 64 -12.50 -11.35 3.73
CA ILE A 64 -12.78 -12.79 3.76
C ILE A 64 -14.09 -13.12 3.04
N GLU A 65 -15.14 -12.32 3.26
CA GLU A 65 -16.44 -12.45 2.61
C GLU A 65 -16.34 -12.26 1.09
N SER A 66 -15.44 -11.37 0.64
CA SER A 66 -15.19 -11.08 -0.77
C SER A 66 -14.17 -12.02 -1.41
N ARG A 67 -14.18 -13.31 -1.04
CA ARG A 67 -13.14 -14.29 -1.44
C ARG A 67 -12.90 -14.39 -2.95
N SER A 68 -13.96 -14.18 -3.74
CA SER A 68 -13.89 -14.17 -5.22
C SER A 68 -13.07 -13.02 -5.80
N LYS A 69 -12.84 -11.94 -5.03
CA LYS A 69 -12.08 -10.76 -5.45
C LYS A 69 -10.62 -10.78 -4.99
N LEU A 70 -10.18 -11.80 -4.24
CA LEU A 70 -8.83 -11.84 -3.68
C LEU A 70 -7.75 -11.85 -4.76
N GLY A 71 -7.99 -12.53 -5.89
CA GLY A 71 -7.05 -12.52 -7.03
C GLY A 71 -6.84 -11.10 -7.57
N ILE A 72 -7.94 -10.38 -7.80
CA ILE A 72 -7.91 -8.99 -8.29
C ILE A 72 -7.16 -8.07 -7.30
N LEU A 73 -7.41 -8.22 -6.01
CA LEU A 73 -6.71 -7.42 -4.98
C LEU A 73 -5.22 -7.79 -4.88
N SER A 74 -4.88 -9.07 -5.02
CA SER A 74 -3.50 -9.55 -5.04
C SER A 74 -2.73 -8.97 -6.23
N ASP A 75 -3.33 -9.01 -7.42
CA ASP A 75 -2.73 -8.48 -8.65
C ASP A 75 -2.55 -6.96 -8.52
N ALA A 76 -3.58 -6.24 -8.06
CA ALA A 76 -3.50 -4.80 -7.82
C ALA A 76 -2.40 -4.43 -6.81
N SER A 77 -2.24 -5.21 -5.72
CA SER A 77 -1.16 -5.04 -4.76
C SER A 77 0.21 -5.16 -5.41
N ARG A 78 0.40 -6.17 -6.25
CA ARG A 78 1.68 -6.42 -6.93
C ARG A 78 1.98 -5.32 -7.94
N ASP A 79 1.01 -4.99 -8.79
CA ASP A 79 1.14 -3.97 -9.83
C ASP A 79 1.48 -2.60 -9.22
N PHE A 80 0.82 -2.24 -8.12
CA PHE A 80 1.11 -1.01 -7.40
C PHE A 80 2.55 -1.00 -6.84
N ALA A 81 3.00 -2.11 -6.26
CA ALA A 81 4.37 -2.20 -5.74
C ALA A 81 5.44 -2.12 -6.85
N GLU A 82 5.22 -2.76 -8.00
CA GLU A 82 6.15 -2.67 -9.13
C GLU A 82 6.21 -1.26 -9.71
N ARG A 83 5.06 -0.59 -9.83
CA ARG A 83 4.99 0.77 -10.38
C ARG A 83 5.62 1.83 -9.48
N PHE A 84 5.49 1.70 -8.16
CA PHE A 84 5.84 2.78 -7.22
C PHE A 84 6.95 2.45 -6.22
N HIS A 85 7.25 1.17 -6.01
CA HIS A 85 8.23 0.70 -5.02
C HIS A 85 9.34 -0.16 -5.64
N ASP A 86 9.46 -0.24 -6.97
CA ASP A 86 10.63 -0.85 -7.59
C ASP A 86 11.88 -0.03 -7.25
N HIS A 87 12.74 -0.63 -6.42
CA HIS A 87 13.98 -0.02 -5.95
C HIS A 87 14.92 0.43 -7.08
N LYS A 88 14.95 -0.23 -8.24
CA LYS A 88 15.79 0.18 -9.36
C LYS A 88 15.26 1.46 -9.99
N GLU A 89 13.94 1.54 -10.13
CA GLU A 89 13.28 2.71 -10.70
C GLU A 89 13.39 3.91 -9.76
N VAL A 90 13.16 3.71 -8.45
CA VAL A 90 13.39 4.75 -7.44
C VAL A 90 14.85 5.21 -7.45
N ALA A 91 15.82 4.29 -7.46
CA ALA A 91 17.24 4.64 -7.51
C ALA A 91 17.61 5.43 -8.79
N ARG A 92 17.05 5.05 -9.94
CA ARG A 92 17.22 5.78 -11.21
C ARG A 92 16.70 7.21 -11.09
N GLN A 93 15.49 7.41 -10.55
CA GLN A 93 14.90 8.75 -10.38
C GLN A 93 15.75 9.64 -9.46
N TYR A 94 16.22 9.10 -8.33
CA TYR A 94 17.12 9.83 -7.44
C TYR A 94 18.43 10.18 -8.15
N ALA A 95 19.06 9.23 -8.85
CA ALA A 95 20.29 9.48 -9.59
C ALA A 95 20.10 10.60 -10.62
N GLU A 96 19.00 10.62 -11.37
CA GLU A 96 18.71 11.69 -12.33
C GLU A 96 18.58 13.06 -11.66
N ILE A 97 17.93 13.15 -10.50
CA ILE A 97 17.83 14.39 -9.73
C ILE A 97 19.21 14.87 -9.29
N TYR A 98 20.08 13.98 -8.81
CA TYR A 98 21.43 14.35 -8.35
C TYR A 98 22.40 14.72 -9.48
N HIS A 99 22.23 14.16 -10.68
CA HIS A 99 23.04 14.52 -11.85
C HIS A 99 22.58 15.83 -12.53
N ARG A 100 21.38 16.33 -12.21
CA ARG A 100 20.93 17.63 -12.75
C ARG A 100 21.84 18.74 -12.21
N PRO A 101 22.37 19.61 -13.08
CA PRO A 101 23.11 20.78 -12.63
C PRO A 101 22.20 21.63 -11.74
N LYS A 102 22.72 22.05 -10.58
CA LYS A 102 22.01 22.93 -9.67
C LYS A 102 21.73 24.26 -10.39
N GLN A 103 20.47 24.71 -10.37
CA GLN A 103 20.09 26.07 -10.79
C GLN A 103 20.69 27.10 -9.83
#